data_AF-A0A5T8BED2-F1
#
_entry.id   AF-A0A5T8BED2-F1
#
_cell.length_a   1.000
_cell.length_b   1.000
_cell.length_c   1.000
_cell.angle_alpha   90.00
_cell.angle_beta   90.00
_cell.angle_gamma   90.00
#
_symmetry.space_group_name_H-M   'P 1'
#
loop_
_entity.id
_entity.type
_entity.pdbx_description
1 polymer ?
#
loop_
_entity_poly.entity_id
_entity_poly.type
_entity_poly.pdbx_seq_one_letter_code
_entity_poly.pdbx_strand_id
1 'polypeptide(L)'
;MNRAEQMMKRAEDTGAGDHLIRKTIPGQYKGENRPAGRITTVLSRRGAVTGLALLLSAGMCGGAAGQDFTVFTYTVVVNSCTLTSTGATTNTTIGASSSFNVNWGEVTSGQLTPGHEVTKNFGVEMSCTGLPYAPSLTITGTNSPTTTEDTIYVTDSGSSVAGFAVRAATSDGATETDKTTAALKGTKTSLAEDTKKKILLTAWPTLMPGKKPADLKGVRDINGAVTITVSYN
;
A
#
# COMPACT_ATOMS: atom_id res chain seq x y z
N MET A 1 30.04 -3.59 65.63
CA MET A 1 30.02 -3.91 64.20
C MET A 1 28.63 -4.41 63.85
N ASN A 2 27.82 -3.60 63.18
CA ASN A 2 26.43 -3.91 62.86
C ASN A 2 26.33 -4.71 61.55
N ARG A 3 25.23 -5.46 61.37
CA ARG A 3 24.99 -6.40 60.25
C ARG A 3 25.13 -5.77 58.84
N ALA A 4 25.03 -4.45 58.72
CA ALA A 4 25.27 -3.69 57.49
C ALA A 4 26.77 -3.53 57.13
N GLU A 5 27.65 -3.45 58.13
CA GLU A 5 29.10 -3.30 57.93
C GLU A 5 29.75 -4.61 57.48
N GLN A 6 29.17 -5.77 57.83
CA GLN A 6 29.63 -7.08 57.34
C GLN A 6 29.25 -7.36 55.88
N MET A 7 28.21 -6.72 55.34
CA MET A 7 27.77 -6.94 53.96
C MET A 7 28.53 -6.07 52.94
N MET A 8 28.97 -4.87 53.31
CA MET A 8 29.83 -4.05 52.43
C MET A 8 31.22 -4.66 52.26
N LYS A 9 31.76 -5.34 53.28
CA LYS A 9 33.06 -6.03 53.18
C LYS A 9 33.05 -7.26 52.26
N ARG A 10 31.86 -7.77 51.90
CA ARG A 10 31.72 -8.96 51.02
C ARG A 10 31.57 -8.61 49.53
N ALA A 11 31.26 -7.35 49.20
CA ALA A 11 31.12 -6.90 47.83
C ALA A 11 32.46 -6.46 47.22
N GLU A 12 33.39 -5.96 48.03
CA GLU A 12 34.74 -5.58 47.58
C GLU A 12 35.62 -6.80 47.26
N ASP A 13 35.42 -7.95 47.94
CA ASP A 13 36.22 -9.16 47.74
C ASP A 13 35.81 -10.04 46.54
N THR A 14 34.76 -9.68 45.78
CA THR A 14 34.28 -10.49 44.63
C THR A 14 34.60 -9.93 43.24
N GLY A 15 35.39 -8.85 43.12
CA GLY A 15 36.16 -8.56 41.90
C GLY A 15 35.40 -8.47 40.57
N ALA A 16 34.10 -8.15 40.53
CA ALA A 16 33.32 -8.04 39.30
C ALA A 16 33.29 -6.60 38.72
N GLY A 17 34.37 -5.85 38.93
CA GLY A 17 34.49 -4.42 38.61
C GLY A 17 35.43 -4.08 37.45
N ASP A 18 35.98 -5.05 36.73
CA ASP A 18 36.92 -4.81 35.64
C ASP A 18 36.55 -5.67 34.43
N HIS A 19 35.83 -5.10 33.46
CA HIS A 19 35.95 -5.38 32.02
C HIS A 19 35.04 -4.43 31.21
N LEU A 20 35.18 -3.12 31.45
CA LEU A 20 34.79 -2.08 30.48
C LEU A 20 36.07 -1.48 29.89
N ILE A 21 36.76 -2.22 29.03
CA ILE A 21 37.84 -1.66 28.22
C ILE A 21 37.23 -0.97 27.00
N ARG A 22 37.18 0.36 27.09
CA ARG A 22 37.02 1.28 25.97
C ARG A 22 38.11 1.03 24.93
N LYS A 23 37.73 0.85 23.66
CA LYS A 23 38.58 1.23 22.53
C LYS A 23 37.91 2.36 21.76
N THR A 24 38.44 3.55 21.99
CA THR A 24 38.17 4.79 21.26
C THR A 24 38.71 4.67 19.84
N ILE A 25 37.92 5.01 18.82
CA ILE A 25 38.46 5.47 17.53
C ILE A 25 38.36 7.01 17.54
N PRO A 26 39.44 7.74 17.21
CA PRO A 26 39.57 9.18 17.46
C PRO A 26 39.14 10.03 16.26
N GLY A 27 38.47 11.15 16.51
CA GLY A 27 38.20 12.15 15.48
C GLY A 27 37.10 13.15 15.85
N GLN A 28 37.53 14.30 16.40
CA GLN A 28 36.85 15.59 16.44
C GLN A 28 35.62 15.77 17.37
N TYR A 29 35.94 16.31 18.56
CA TYR A 29 35.09 17.34 19.15
C TYR A 29 35.12 18.59 18.26
N LYS A 30 33.95 19.18 17.96
CA LYS A 30 33.62 20.57 18.33
C LYS A 30 32.20 20.95 17.91
N GLY A 31 31.41 21.33 18.93
CA GLY A 31 30.30 22.28 18.96
C GLY A 31 29.35 22.41 17.76
N GLU A 32 28.06 22.12 17.99
CA GLU A 32 26.94 23.05 17.78
C GLU A 32 25.57 22.39 18.09
N ASN A 33 24.56 23.23 18.33
CA ASN A 33 23.23 22.93 18.85
C ASN A 33 22.28 22.12 17.91
N ARG A 34 21.44 21.23 18.51
CA ARG A 34 20.14 20.62 18.05
C ARG A 34 20.19 19.53 16.94
N PRO A 35 19.09 18.78 16.65
CA PRO A 35 18.14 17.99 17.47
C PRO A 35 18.05 16.50 17.01
N ALA A 36 17.23 15.66 17.66
CA ALA A 36 16.70 14.36 17.19
C ALA A 36 17.70 13.31 16.62
N GLY A 37 18.17 12.41 17.49
CA GLY A 37 19.01 11.26 17.14
C GLY A 37 18.22 10.01 16.76
N ARG A 38 18.02 9.86 15.45
CA ARG A 38 17.59 8.68 14.68
C ARG A 38 18.24 7.36 15.14
N ILE A 39 17.45 6.39 15.61
CA ILE A 39 17.92 4.99 15.74
C ILE A 39 17.81 4.35 14.36
N THR A 40 18.96 3.97 13.80
CA THR A 40 19.07 3.25 12.52
C THR A 40 19.09 1.76 12.81
N THR A 41 17.97 1.06 12.63
CA THR A 41 17.96 -0.39 12.60
C THR A 41 18.25 -0.87 11.19
N VAL A 42 19.41 -1.50 11.02
CA VAL A 42 19.85 -2.17 9.80
C VAL A 42 18.98 -3.42 9.61
N LEU A 43 18.11 -3.41 8.59
CA LEU A 43 17.38 -4.61 8.17
C LEU A 43 18.34 -5.55 7.43
N SER A 44 18.82 -6.58 8.14
CA SER A 44 19.25 -7.81 7.49
C SER A 44 18.02 -8.68 7.20
N ARG A 45 18.02 -9.28 6.01
CA ARG A 45 16.87 -9.89 5.33
C ARG A 45 16.22 -11.03 6.13
N ARG A 46 14.88 -11.09 6.01
CA ARG A 46 13.91 -12.15 6.38
C ARG A 46 13.36 -12.06 7.81
N GLY A 47 12.11 -11.61 7.93
CA GLY A 47 11.32 -11.71 9.15
C GLY A 47 10.16 -10.72 9.15
N ALA A 48 9.01 -11.14 8.63
CA ALA A 48 7.76 -10.48 8.93
C ALA A 48 7.44 -10.68 10.42
N VAL A 49 6.88 -9.63 11.04
CA VAL A 49 6.28 -9.66 12.39
C VAL A 49 7.27 -9.82 13.56
N THR A 50 8.07 -8.79 13.82
CA THR A 50 8.54 -8.47 15.19
C THR A 50 8.72 -6.96 15.31
N GLY A 51 7.60 -6.26 15.52
CA GLY A 51 7.56 -4.82 15.73
C GLY A 51 6.66 -4.44 16.90
N LEU A 52 6.62 -5.26 17.96
CA LEU A 52 6.02 -4.85 19.24
C LEU A 52 6.55 -5.71 20.40
N ALA A 53 7.83 -5.57 20.71
CA ALA A 53 8.41 -6.12 21.93
C ALA A 53 9.40 -5.11 22.52
N LEU A 54 8.88 -4.13 23.27
CA LEU A 54 9.59 -3.24 24.20
C LEU A 54 8.51 -2.28 24.75
N LEU A 55 7.83 -2.58 25.85
CA LEU A 55 8.33 -2.35 27.21
C LEU A 55 7.38 -3.04 28.19
N LEU A 56 7.80 -4.14 28.82
CA LEU A 56 7.20 -4.67 30.06
C LEU A 56 8.28 -5.46 30.81
N SER A 57 9.24 -4.74 31.37
CA SER A 57 10.14 -5.30 32.38
C SER A 57 10.37 -4.26 33.48
N ALA A 58 9.41 -4.17 34.38
CA ALA A 58 9.56 -3.47 35.65
C ALA A 58 8.87 -4.30 36.75
N GLY A 59 9.67 -5.07 37.51
CA GLY A 59 9.32 -5.71 38.79
C GLY A 59 8.24 -6.78 38.71
N MET A 60 8.10 -7.73 39.62
CA MET A 60 8.54 -7.77 41.01
C MET A 60 8.69 -9.24 41.45
N CYS A 61 9.69 -9.52 42.26
CA CYS A 61 9.63 -10.62 43.22
C CYS A 61 10.09 -10.04 44.57
N GLY A 62 9.17 -9.89 45.52
CA GLY A 62 9.51 -9.49 46.89
C GLY A 62 8.49 -8.60 47.60
N GLY A 63 7.33 -9.19 47.94
CA GLY A 63 6.54 -8.89 49.15
C GLY A 63 6.18 -7.45 49.50
N ALA A 64 4.93 -7.06 49.20
CA ALA A 64 4.14 -6.16 50.04
C ALA A 64 2.65 -6.35 49.73
N ALA A 65 1.83 -6.38 50.78
CA ALA A 65 0.38 -6.47 50.69
C ALA A 65 -0.24 -5.21 50.06
N GLY A 66 -1.28 -5.43 49.25
CA GLY A 66 -2.22 -4.40 48.79
C GLY A 66 -1.77 -3.64 47.54
N GLN A 67 -2.36 -3.98 46.39
CA GLN A 67 -2.80 -3.01 45.38
C GLN A 67 -3.58 -3.74 44.28
N ASP A 68 -4.63 -3.07 43.82
CA ASP A 68 -5.62 -3.53 42.85
C ASP A 68 -4.97 -4.28 41.67
N PHE A 69 -5.45 -5.49 41.41
CA PHE A 69 -5.19 -6.14 40.13
C PHE A 69 -5.97 -5.37 39.06
N THR A 70 -5.32 -4.39 38.43
CA THR A 70 -5.87 -3.79 37.21
C THR A 70 -5.72 -4.80 36.08
N VAL A 71 -6.73 -5.65 35.91
CA VAL A 71 -6.84 -6.56 34.77
C VAL A 71 -7.21 -5.72 33.54
N PHE A 72 -6.21 -5.31 32.76
CA PHE A 72 -6.44 -4.68 31.46
C PHE A 72 -6.81 -5.76 30.44
N THR A 73 -8.08 -5.81 30.06
CA THR A 73 -8.50 -6.54 28.86
C THR A 73 -8.23 -5.62 27.67
N TYR A 74 -7.26 -5.95 26.83
CA TYR A 74 -7.11 -5.33 25.52
C TYR A 74 -7.68 -6.28 24.46
N THR A 75 -8.49 -5.74 23.56
CA THR A 75 -9.00 -6.48 22.39
C THR A 75 -8.26 -5.95 21.17
N VAL A 76 -7.54 -6.83 20.48
CA VAL A 76 -6.98 -6.50 19.16
C VAL A 76 -8.07 -6.77 18.13
N VAL A 77 -8.71 -5.71 17.65
CA VAL A 77 -9.63 -5.80 16.50
C VAL A 77 -8.80 -5.61 15.25
N VAL A 78 -8.66 -6.67 14.45
CA VAL A 78 -8.04 -6.57 13.13
C VAL A 78 -9.05 -5.92 12.19
N ASN A 79 -8.68 -4.80 11.57
CA ASN A 79 -9.53 -4.17 10.56
C ASN A 79 -9.59 -5.10 9.34
N SER A 80 -10.80 -5.47 8.94
CA SER A 80 -11.02 -6.26 7.73
C SER A 80 -11.65 -5.36 6.67
N CYS A 81 -11.12 -5.42 5.45
CA CYS A 81 -11.66 -4.72 4.30
C CYS A 81 -12.16 -5.75 3.29
N THR A 82 -13.41 -5.59 2.86
CA THR A 82 -13.96 -6.31 1.71
C THR A 82 -13.79 -5.44 0.47
N LEU A 83 -13.23 -6.02 -0.59
CA LEU A 83 -13.18 -5.42 -1.91
C LEU A 83 -14.23 -6.10 -2.80
N THR A 84 -15.00 -5.31 -3.54
CA THR A 84 -16.00 -5.81 -4.49
C THR A 84 -15.78 -5.14 -5.84
N SER A 85 -15.71 -5.93 -6.92
CA SER A 85 -15.65 -5.36 -8.26
C SER A 85 -16.98 -4.69 -8.61
N THR A 86 -16.90 -3.59 -9.35
CA THR A 86 -18.06 -2.84 -9.83
C THR A 86 -17.86 -2.44 -11.28
N GLY A 87 -18.95 -2.35 -12.04
CA GLY A 87 -18.92 -2.03 -13.48
C GLY A 87 -18.38 -3.14 -14.38
N ALA A 88 -18.12 -4.32 -13.81
CA ALA A 88 -17.84 -5.54 -14.55
C ALA A 88 -19.13 -6.13 -15.15
N THR A 89 -19.00 -7.03 -16.13
CA THR A 89 -20.15 -7.85 -16.60
C THR A 89 -20.79 -8.63 -15.43
N THR A 90 -20.00 -8.99 -14.43
CA THR A 90 -20.48 -9.60 -13.18
C THR A 90 -19.66 -9.05 -12.01
N ASN A 91 -20.35 -8.46 -11.03
CA ASN A 91 -19.71 -7.97 -9.80
C ASN A 91 -19.37 -9.16 -8.89
N THR A 92 -18.17 -9.15 -8.31
CA THR A 92 -17.63 -10.25 -7.52
C THR A 92 -16.85 -9.71 -6.33
N THR A 93 -16.98 -10.36 -5.18
CA THR A 93 -16.08 -10.13 -4.05
C THR A 93 -14.66 -10.54 -4.44
N ILE A 94 -13.69 -9.66 -4.19
CA ILE A 94 -12.28 -9.83 -4.49
C ILE A 94 -11.60 -10.37 -3.24
N GLY A 95 -11.05 -11.59 -3.35
CA GLY A 95 -10.19 -12.18 -2.32
C GLY A 95 -8.76 -11.63 -2.40
N ALA A 96 -7.75 -12.51 -2.35
CA ALA A 96 -6.36 -12.10 -2.56
C ALA A 96 -6.11 -11.56 -3.98
N SER A 97 -6.78 -12.13 -4.98
CA SER A 97 -6.74 -11.70 -6.37
C SER A 97 -8.00 -12.17 -7.09
N SER A 98 -8.50 -11.40 -8.06
CA SER A 98 -9.61 -11.79 -8.92
C SER A 98 -9.51 -11.09 -10.28
N SER A 99 -10.16 -11.65 -11.30
CA SER A 99 -10.21 -11.09 -12.64
C SER A 99 -11.66 -11.00 -13.08
N PHE A 100 -12.02 -9.91 -13.75
CA PHE A 100 -13.36 -9.67 -14.25
C PHE A 100 -13.29 -8.96 -15.60
N ASN A 101 -14.29 -9.21 -16.44
CA ASN A 101 -14.32 -8.67 -17.79
C ASN A 101 -15.22 -7.43 -17.85
N VAL A 102 -14.78 -6.46 -18.64
CA VAL A 102 -15.61 -5.34 -19.11
C VAL A 102 -15.69 -5.49 -20.63
N ASN A 103 -16.90 -5.72 -21.15
CA ASN A 103 -17.08 -6.05 -22.55
C ASN A 103 -17.90 -4.96 -23.27
N TRP A 104 -17.43 -4.47 -24.41
CA TRP A 104 -18.13 -3.50 -25.26
C TRP A 104 -18.99 -4.13 -26.36
N GLY A 105 -18.93 -5.45 -26.53
CA GLY A 105 -19.54 -6.16 -27.65
C GLY A 105 -18.78 -5.87 -28.94
N GLU A 106 -19.52 -5.76 -30.04
CA GLU A 106 -18.95 -5.36 -31.32
C GLU A 106 -18.60 -3.86 -31.30
N VAL A 107 -17.34 -3.54 -31.60
CA VAL A 107 -16.84 -2.17 -31.67
C VAL A 107 -16.72 -1.75 -33.13
N THR A 108 -17.38 -0.66 -33.49
CA THR A 108 -17.31 -0.08 -34.85
C THR A 108 -16.09 0.83 -34.99
N SER A 109 -15.58 1.00 -36.21
CA SER A 109 -14.44 1.88 -36.48
C SER A 109 -14.69 3.33 -36.06
N GLY A 110 -15.94 3.80 -36.09
CA GLY A 110 -16.32 5.13 -35.61
C GLY A 110 -16.11 5.31 -34.11
N GLN A 111 -16.37 4.27 -33.31
CA GLN A 111 -16.18 4.31 -31.86
C GLN A 111 -14.72 4.34 -31.42
N LEU A 112 -13.78 4.06 -32.33
CA LEU A 112 -12.34 4.15 -32.09
C LEU A 112 -11.78 5.56 -32.35
N THR A 113 -12.63 6.50 -32.79
CA THR A 113 -12.23 7.89 -33.09
C THR A 113 -12.63 8.85 -31.96
N PRO A 114 -11.81 9.88 -31.68
CA PRO A 114 -12.11 10.84 -30.63
C PRO A 114 -13.47 11.54 -30.82
N GLY A 115 -14.23 11.68 -29.73
CA GLY A 115 -15.56 12.31 -29.72
C GLY A 115 -16.74 11.37 -29.99
N HIS A 116 -16.49 10.11 -30.30
CA HIS A 116 -17.52 9.09 -30.56
C HIS A 116 -17.42 7.87 -29.63
N GLU A 117 -16.72 8.04 -28.51
CA GLU A 117 -16.34 6.94 -27.65
C GLU A 117 -17.52 6.47 -26.78
N VAL A 118 -17.76 5.16 -26.77
CA VAL A 118 -18.68 4.55 -25.82
C VAL A 118 -17.89 4.19 -24.57
N THR A 119 -18.09 4.96 -23.50
CA THR A 119 -17.35 4.77 -22.24
C THR A 119 -18.04 3.77 -21.30
N LYS A 120 -17.26 3.09 -20.47
CA LYS A 120 -17.76 2.32 -19.32
C LYS A 120 -16.92 2.61 -18.09
N ASN A 121 -17.59 2.63 -16.95
CA ASN A 121 -16.95 2.76 -15.65
C ASN A 121 -16.81 1.38 -15.01
N PHE A 122 -15.65 1.11 -14.42
CA PHE A 122 -15.36 -0.12 -13.69
C PHE A 122 -14.33 0.15 -12.60
N GLY A 123 -14.18 -0.77 -11.65
CA GLY A 123 -13.17 -0.65 -10.62
C GLY A 123 -13.51 -1.46 -9.39
N VAL A 124 -13.18 -0.92 -8.22
CA VAL A 124 -13.35 -1.59 -6.93
C VAL A 124 -14.01 -0.69 -5.90
N GLU A 125 -14.95 -1.27 -5.16
CA GLU A 125 -15.51 -0.70 -3.95
C GLU A 125 -14.86 -1.38 -2.74
N MET A 126 -14.37 -0.57 -1.81
CA MET A 126 -13.76 -1.00 -0.56
C MET A 126 -14.67 -0.65 0.59
N SER A 127 -14.96 -1.64 1.45
CA SER A 127 -15.75 -1.48 2.67
C SER A 127 -15.04 -2.16 3.83
N CYS A 128 -14.64 -1.38 4.83
CA CYS A 128 -13.87 -1.83 5.98
C CYS A 128 -14.66 -1.74 7.29
N THR A 129 -14.44 -2.68 8.20
CA THR A 129 -15.06 -2.69 9.54
C THR A 129 -14.40 -1.72 10.53
N GLY A 130 -13.26 -1.12 10.15
CA GLY A 130 -12.55 -0.06 10.87
C GLY A 130 -11.61 0.70 9.93
N LEU A 131 -10.88 1.71 10.45
CA LEU A 131 -10.02 2.57 9.63
C LEU A 131 -8.82 1.77 9.09
N PRO A 132 -8.68 1.58 7.77
CA PRO A 132 -7.51 0.90 7.22
C PRO A 132 -6.24 1.71 7.52
N TYR A 133 -5.17 1.04 7.94
CA TYR A 133 -3.89 1.69 8.20
C TYR A 133 -3.05 1.79 6.93
N ALA A 134 -2.67 3.01 6.56
CA ALA A 134 -1.83 3.32 5.41
C ALA A 134 -2.22 2.59 4.10
N PRO A 135 -3.50 2.60 3.68
CA PRO A 135 -3.89 1.98 2.43
C PRO A 135 -3.20 2.68 1.25
N SER A 136 -2.84 1.91 0.24
CA SER A 136 -2.15 2.39 -0.96
C SER A 136 -2.71 1.73 -2.21
N LEU A 137 -2.61 2.45 -3.32
CA LEU A 137 -3.12 2.08 -4.62
C LEU A 137 -2.00 2.12 -5.65
N THR A 138 -1.95 1.11 -6.51
CA THR A 138 -1.15 1.12 -7.73
C THR A 138 -2.00 0.55 -8.85
N ILE A 139 -2.02 1.22 -9.99
CA ILE A 139 -2.76 0.76 -11.17
C ILE A 139 -1.77 0.63 -12.32
N THR A 140 -1.77 -0.52 -12.98
CA THR A 140 -0.88 -0.81 -14.11
C THR A 140 -1.65 -1.39 -15.28
N GLY A 141 -1.14 -1.17 -16.49
CA GLY A 141 -1.67 -1.78 -17.71
C GLY A 141 -0.70 -2.83 -18.27
N THR A 142 -1.22 -3.74 -19.09
CA THR A 142 -0.39 -4.67 -19.85
C THR A 142 0.44 -3.97 -20.92
N ASN A 143 1.57 -4.59 -21.30
CA ASN A 143 2.45 -4.16 -22.40
C ASN A 143 3.01 -2.75 -22.31
N SER A 144 3.38 -2.31 -21.11
CA SER A 144 4.00 -0.98 -20.89
C SER A 144 3.13 0.14 -21.45
N PRO A 145 2.00 0.45 -20.78
CA PRO A 145 1.00 1.35 -21.33
C PRO A 145 1.59 2.71 -21.68
N THR A 146 1.20 3.22 -22.84
CA THR A 146 1.54 4.60 -23.20
C THR A 146 0.68 5.52 -22.33
N THR A 147 1.29 6.54 -21.73
CA THR A 147 0.57 7.52 -20.91
C THR A 147 0.54 8.87 -21.64
N THR A 148 -0.63 9.48 -21.71
CA THR A 148 -0.79 10.85 -22.19
C THR A 148 -1.67 11.59 -21.20
N GLU A 149 -1.10 12.62 -20.57
CA GLU A 149 -1.75 13.37 -19.48
C GLU A 149 -2.22 12.42 -18.37
N ASP A 150 -3.53 12.31 -18.17
CA ASP A 150 -4.18 11.50 -17.13
C ASP A 150 -4.86 10.24 -17.69
N THR A 151 -4.53 9.89 -18.94
CA THR A 151 -5.02 8.70 -19.62
C THR A 151 -3.88 7.73 -19.91
N ILE A 152 -4.08 6.46 -19.59
CA ILE A 152 -3.22 5.37 -20.05
C ILE A 152 -3.88 4.62 -21.20
N TYR A 153 -3.07 4.14 -22.13
CA TYR A 153 -3.50 3.33 -23.27
C TYR A 153 -2.98 1.92 -23.10
N VAL A 154 -3.90 0.96 -22.96
CA VAL A 154 -3.60 -0.44 -22.68
C VAL A 154 -3.94 -1.32 -23.88
N THR A 155 -3.11 -2.34 -24.08
CA THR A 155 -3.21 -3.30 -25.19
C THR A 155 -2.68 -4.65 -24.75
N ASP A 156 -3.02 -5.71 -25.48
CA ASP A 156 -2.53 -7.08 -25.35
C ASP A 156 -1.17 -7.32 -26.05
N SER A 157 -0.77 -6.47 -26.99
CA SER A 157 0.55 -6.51 -27.64
C SER A 157 1.10 -5.11 -27.96
N GLY A 158 2.43 -4.98 -28.01
CA GLY A 158 3.10 -3.72 -28.39
C GLY A 158 2.90 -3.31 -29.85
N SER A 159 2.40 -4.21 -30.70
CA SER A 159 2.10 -3.94 -32.11
C SER A 159 0.62 -3.64 -32.39
N SER A 160 -0.26 -3.76 -31.39
CA SER A 160 -1.70 -3.60 -31.61
C SER A 160 -2.03 -2.18 -32.06
N VAL A 161 -2.96 -2.10 -33.01
CA VAL A 161 -3.40 -0.84 -33.62
C VAL A 161 -4.48 -0.16 -32.77
N ALA A 162 -5.30 -0.97 -32.10
CA ALA A 162 -6.35 -0.53 -31.21
C ALA A 162 -6.17 -1.18 -29.84
N GLY A 163 -6.72 -0.52 -28.83
CA GLY A 163 -6.69 -0.96 -27.44
C GLY A 163 -7.76 -0.22 -26.66
N PHE A 164 -7.49 0.04 -25.38
CA PHE A 164 -8.38 0.78 -24.52
C PHE A 164 -7.66 1.97 -23.91
N ALA A 165 -8.29 3.13 -23.97
CA ALA A 165 -7.90 4.27 -23.13
C ALA A 165 -8.58 4.13 -21.77
N VAL A 166 -7.86 4.49 -20.71
CA VAL A 166 -8.30 4.35 -19.32
C VAL A 166 -7.88 5.59 -18.53
N ARG A 167 -8.82 6.20 -17.80
CA ARG A 167 -8.59 7.32 -16.89
C ARG A 167 -9.34 7.13 -15.58
N ALA A 168 -9.04 7.94 -14.56
CA ALA A 168 -9.84 7.94 -13.34
C ALA A 168 -11.27 8.42 -13.65
N ALA A 169 -12.28 7.76 -13.10
CA ALA A 169 -13.65 8.17 -13.32
C ALA A 169 -13.95 9.48 -12.57
N THR A 170 -14.64 10.39 -13.26
CA THR A 170 -15.13 11.66 -12.70
C THR A 170 -16.63 11.62 -12.38
N SER A 171 -17.28 10.47 -12.58
CA SER A 171 -18.72 10.28 -12.36
C SER A 171 -19.11 10.29 -10.88
N ASP A 172 -20.37 10.67 -10.62
CA ASP A 172 -21.00 10.63 -9.30
C ASP A 172 -20.82 9.26 -8.62
N GLY A 173 -20.04 9.24 -7.54
CA GLY A 173 -19.77 8.06 -6.75
C GLY A 173 -18.32 7.57 -6.77
N ALA A 174 -17.46 8.05 -7.69
CA ALA A 174 -16.02 7.84 -7.54
C ALA A 174 -15.50 8.61 -6.31
N THR A 175 -14.66 7.97 -5.52
CA THR A 175 -13.90 8.63 -4.44
C THR A 175 -12.42 8.53 -4.78
N GLU A 176 -11.58 9.40 -4.22
CA GLU A 176 -10.12 9.33 -4.40
C GLU A 176 -9.69 9.53 -5.87
N THR A 177 -10.42 10.32 -6.65
CA THR A 177 -10.17 10.53 -8.09
C THR A 177 -8.74 10.98 -8.36
N ASP A 178 -8.25 12.02 -7.68
CA ASP A 178 -6.89 12.53 -7.87
C ASP A 178 -5.82 11.47 -7.57
N LYS A 179 -6.03 10.67 -6.52
CA LYS A 179 -5.12 9.59 -6.15
C LYS A 179 -5.20 8.43 -7.13
N THR A 180 -6.37 8.16 -7.69
CA THR A 180 -6.58 7.16 -8.75
C THR A 180 -5.86 7.60 -10.03
N THR A 181 -5.93 8.89 -10.37
CA THR A 181 -5.18 9.50 -11.49
C THR A 181 -3.68 9.36 -11.30
N ALA A 182 -3.16 9.65 -10.10
CA ALA A 182 -1.75 9.45 -9.81
C ALA A 182 -1.34 7.96 -9.89
N ALA A 183 -2.19 7.06 -9.37
CA ALA A 183 -1.91 5.62 -9.35
C ALA A 183 -1.95 4.96 -10.72
N LEU A 184 -2.72 5.49 -11.68
CA LEU A 184 -2.80 5.03 -13.08
C LEU A 184 -1.44 5.03 -13.79
N LYS A 185 -0.53 5.89 -13.36
CA LYS A 185 0.82 6.03 -13.94
C LYS A 185 1.80 4.99 -13.37
N GLY A 186 1.30 3.91 -12.75
CA GLY A 186 2.09 2.90 -12.04
C GLY A 186 2.71 3.40 -10.73
N THR A 187 2.33 4.60 -10.28
CA THR A 187 2.86 5.16 -9.03
C THR A 187 2.13 4.54 -7.85
N LYS A 188 2.86 4.20 -6.80
CA LYS A 188 2.24 3.83 -5.52
C LYS A 188 1.74 5.09 -4.82
N THR A 189 0.42 5.19 -4.67
CA THR A 189 -0.24 6.37 -4.11
C THR A 189 -0.96 6.02 -2.82
N SER A 190 -0.74 6.80 -1.77
CA SER A 190 -1.45 6.63 -0.49
C SER A 190 -2.91 7.03 -0.61
N LEU A 191 -3.82 6.16 -0.19
CA LEU A 191 -5.25 6.42 -0.05
C LEU A 191 -5.55 7.03 1.32
N ALA A 192 -6.72 7.66 1.47
CA ALA A 192 -7.17 8.14 2.78
C ALA A 192 -7.43 6.94 3.71
N GLU A 193 -7.47 7.14 5.02
CA GLU A 193 -7.75 6.07 5.99
C GLU A 193 -9.26 5.88 6.24
N ASP A 194 -10.11 6.14 5.25
CA ASP A 194 -11.57 6.00 5.39
C ASP A 194 -12.08 4.55 5.30
N THR A 195 -13.21 4.27 5.94
CA THR A 195 -13.83 2.93 5.96
C THR A 195 -14.52 2.54 4.65
N LYS A 196 -14.88 3.51 3.80
CA LYS A 196 -15.53 3.26 2.52
C LYS A 196 -14.85 4.03 1.41
N LYS A 197 -14.54 3.36 0.30
CA LYS A 197 -13.96 3.97 -0.90
C LYS A 197 -14.50 3.31 -2.15
N LYS A 198 -14.49 4.06 -3.24
CA LYS A 198 -14.91 3.64 -4.57
C LYS A 198 -13.89 4.13 -5.58
N ILE A 199 -12.94 3.25 -5.90
CA ILE A 199 -11.84 3.49 -6.82
C ILE A 199 -12.32 3.10 -8.20
N LEU A 200 -12.67 4.09 -9.03
CA LEU A 200 -13.28 3.87 -10.33
C LEU A 200 -12.41 4.40 -11.46
N LEU A 201 -12.45 3.66 -12.55
CA LEU A 201 -11.83 3.96 -13.82
C LEU A 201 -12.92 4.08 -14.88
N THR A 202 -12.71 5.00 -15.82
CA THR A 202 -13.47 5.07 -17.07
C THR A 202 -12.58 4.56 -18.19
N ALA A 203 -13.07 3.62 -18.98
CA ALA A 203 -12.40 3.18 -20.20
C ALA A 203 -13.28 3.26 -21.44
N TRP A 204 -12.63 3.26 -22.60
CA TRP A 204 -13.28 3.16 -23.90
C TRP A 204 -12.31 2.55 -24.93
N PRO A 205 -12.83 1.81 -25.94
CA PRO A 205 -12.04 1.37 -27.08
C PRO A 205 -11.49 2.57 -27.85
N THR A 206 -10.25 2.50 -28.32
CA THR A 206 -9.62 3.57 -29.09
C THR A 206 -8.51 3.07 -30.00
N LEU A 207 -8.13 3.85 -31.00
CA LEU A 207 -6.85 3.69 -31.69
C LEU A 207 -5.70 4.00 -30.73
N MET A 208 -4.65 3.18 -30.77
CA MET A 208 -3.45 3.44 -29.97
C MET A 208 -2.78 4.74 -30.45
N PRO A 209 -2.09 5.48 -29.54
CA PRO A 209 -1.44 6.74 -29.90
C PRO A 209 -0.53 6.59 -31.14
N GLY A 210 -0.70 7.49 -32.11
CA GLY A 210 0.05 7.50 -33.37
C GLY A 210 -0.46 6.53 -34.45
N LYS A 211 -1.50 5.73 -34.18
CA LYS A 211 -2.15 4.85 -35.16
C LYS A 211 -3.27 5.57 -35.91
N LYS A 212 -3.61 5.07 -37.10
CA LYS A 212 -4.63 5.63 -37.99
C LYS A 212 -5.71 4.59 -38.30
N PRO A 213 -6.94 5.02 -38.67
CA PRO A 213 -8.00 4.08 -39.04
C PRO A 213 -7.62 3.09 -40.16
N ALA A 214 -6.76 3.52 -41.09
CA ALA A 214 -6.26 2.66 -42.17
C ALA A 214 -5.44 1.45 -41.66
N ASP A 215 -4.88 1.53 -40.45
CA ASP A 215 -4.07 0.47 -39.85
C ASP A 215 -4.94 -0.67 -39.27
N LEU A 216 -6.26 -0.49 -39.16
CA LEU A 216 -7.19 -1.48 -38.60
C LEU A 216 -7.41 -2.71 -39.49
N LYS A 217 -6.79 -2.77 -40.66
CA LYS A 217 -7.01 -3.84 -41.63
C LYS A 217 -6.66 -5.21 -41.03
N GLY A 218 -7.68 -6.05 -40.84
CA GLY A 218 -7.54 -7.40 -40.30
C GLY A 218 -7.53 -7.50 -38.77
N VAL A 219 -7.72 -6.39 -38.05
CA VAL A 219 -7.95 -6.41 -36.60
C VAL A 219 -9.34 -7.00 -36.34
N ARG A 220 -9.38 -8.07 -35.56
CA ARG A 220 -10.63 -8.76 -35.18
C ARG A 220 -10.97 -8.58 -33.71
N ASP A 221 -9.96 -8.64 -32.86
CA ASP A 221 -10.11 -8.56 -31.41
C ASP A 221 -9.32 -7.36 -30.88
N ILE A 222 -9.90 -6.64 -29.93
CA ILE A 222 -9.27 -5.55 -29.19
C ILE A 222 -9.23 -5.96 -27.72
N ASN A 223 -8.05 -6.24 -27.20
CA ASN A 223 -7.86 -6.72 -25.84
C ASN A 223 -6.87 -5.82 -25.09
N GLY A 224 -7.01 -5.80 -23.76
CA GLY A 224 -6.10 -5.12 -22.86
C GLY A 224 -6.48 -5.45 -21.43
N ALA A 225 -5.54 -5.35 -20.50
CA ALA A 225 -5.82 -5.57 -19.09
C ALA A 225 -5.24 -4.45 -18.22
N VAL A 226 -5.99 -4.14 -17.17
CA VAL A 226 -5.59 -3.22 -16.10
C VAL A 226 -5.58 -4.00 -14.80
N THR A 227 -4.50 -3.88 -14.05
CA THR A 227 -4.36 -4.45 -12.70
C THR A 227 -4.49 -3.34 -11.68
N ILE A 228 -5.51 -3.41 -10.83
CA ILE A 228 -5.71 -2.53 -9.68
C ILE A 228 -5.19 -3.25 -8.44
N THR A 229 -4.11 -2.73 -7.85
CA THR A 229 -3.52 -3.27 -6.63
C THR A 229 -3.84 -2.35 -5.47
N VAL A 230 -4.60 -2.85 -4.51
CA VAL A 230 -4.82 -2.19 -3.21
C VAL A 230 -3.98 -2.92 -2.17
N SER A 231 -3.19 -2.18 -1.39
CA SER A 231 -2.38 -2.74 -0.31
C SER A 231 -2.59 -1.94 0.97
N TYR A 232 -2.78 -2.62 2.09
CA TYR A 232 -2.90 -2.04 3.42
C TYR A 232 -2.10 -2.90 4.40
N ASN A 233 -1.69 -2.30 5.52
CA ASN A 233 -0.88 -2.95 6.56
C ASN A 233 -1.73 -3.73 7.56
#